data_AF-A0A937FVY6-F1
#
_entry.id   AF-A0A937FVY6-F1
#
_cell.length_a   1.000
_cell.length_b   1.000
_cell.length_c   1.000
_cell.angle_alpha   90.00
_cell.angle_beta   90.00
_cell.angle_gamma   90.00
#
_symmetry.space_group_name_H-M   'P 1'
#
loop_
_entity.id
_entity.type
_entity.pdbx_description
1 polymer ?
#
loop_
_entity_poly.entity_id
_entity_poly.type
_entity_poly.pdbx_seq_one_letter_code
_entity_poly.pdbx_strand_id
1 'polypeptide(L)'
;MNRQLTLIKMYVLLVYADDIIDDKELVVGKRMAEYERITEDSLEREVETLRTIDHALLYKEVLQGMKQLDINIQVRFVAWLSIIANADGFMDEREWQLIYRLYSKDLHLPLADIMLKQKELKQYIKVSQKAA
;
A
#
# COMPACT_ATOMS: atom_id res chain seq x y z
N MET A 1 11.85 -7.99 -10.88
CA MET A 1 11.57 -7.91 -9.42
C MET A 1 10.14 -8.37 -9.17
N ASN A 2 9.84 -8.98 -8.03
CA ASN A 2 8.49 -9.47 -7.72
C ASN A 2 7.55 -8.29 -7.36
N ARG A 3 6.51 -8.05 -8.18
CA ARG A 3 5.54 -6.97 -7.97
C ARG A 3 4.81 -7.09 -6.63
N GLN A 4 4.50 -8.31 -6.20
CA GLN A 4 3.77 -8.57 -4.96
C GLN A 4 4.64 -8.21 -3.77
N LEU A 5 5.91 -8.60 -3.81
CA LEU A 5 6.87 -8.19 -2.78
C LEU A 5 7.02 -6.67 -2.70
N THR A 6 7.02 -5.97 -3.83
CA THR A 6 7.07 -4.49 -3.83
C THR A 6 5.86 -3.92 -3.09
N LEU A 7 4.65 -4.44 -3.35
CA LEU A 7 3.46 -3.99 -2.66
C LEU A 7 3.46 -4.32 -1.16
N ILE A 8 3.93 -5.51 -0.77
CA ILE A 8 4.05 -5.89 0.64
C ILE A 8 5.02 -4.95 1.37
N LYS A 9 6.17 -4.62 0.75
CA LYS A 9 7.11 -3.65 1.32
C LYS A 9 6.49 -2.27 1.48
N MET A 10 5.67 -1.82 0.53
CA MET A 10 4.93 -0.57 0.63
C MET A 10 3.89 -0.59 1.76
N TYR A 11 3.19 -1.71 1.92
CA TYR A 11 2.26 -1.93 3.02
C TYR A 11 2.96 -1.87 4.38
N VAL A 12 4.11 -2.54 4.53
CA VAL A 12 4.90 -2.51 5.77
C VAL A 12 5.42 -1.10 6.07
N LEU A 13 5.93 -0.37 5.07
CA LEU A 13 6.38 1.02 5.25
C LEU A 13 5.29 1.95 5.77
N LEU A 14 4.04 1.67 5.43
CA LEU A 14 2.90 2.49 5.84
C LEU A 14 2.44 2.11 7.25
N VAL A 15 2.02 0.85 7.44
CA VAL A 15 1.38 0.38 8.68
C VAL A 15 2.35 0.32 9.87
N TYR A 16 3.66 0.24 9.62
CA TYR A 16 4.66 0.22 10.67
C TYR A 16 5.40 1.56 10.81
N ALA A 17 4.97 2.63 10.13
CA ALA A 17 5.67 3.92 10.13
C ALA A 17 5.82 4.56 11.53
N ASP A 18 4.92 4.26 12.45
CA ASP A 18 4.82 4.86 13.78
C ASP A 18 4.71 3.83 14.94
N ASP A 19 4.99 2.56 14.65
CA ASP A 19 4.85 1.41 15.59
C ASP A 19 3.42 1.18 16.14
N ILE A 20 2.40 1.86 15.61
CA ILE A 20 0.99 1.68 16.00
C ILE A 20 0.26 1.01 14.84
N ILE A 21 -0.30 -0.17 15.10
CA ILE A 21 -1.04 -0.93 14.10
C ILE A 21 -2.54 -0.78 14.36
N ASP A 22 -3.28 -0.21 13.40
CA ASP A 22 -4.75 -0.16 13.46
C ASP A 22 -5.38 -1.41 12.80
N ASP A 23 -6.32 -2.04 13.50
CA ASP A 23 -7.03 -3.25 13.02
C ASP A 23 -7.72 -3.03 11.65
N LYS A 24 -8.21 -1.82 11.37
CA LYS A 24 -8.84 -1.49 10.09
C LYS A 24 -7.83 -1.44 8.95
N GLU A 25 -6.61 -0.96 9.20
CA GLU A 25 -5.53 -0.98 8.21
C GLU A 25 -5.14 -2.40 7.87
N LEU A 26 -5.04 -3.27 8.88
CA LEU A 26 -4.79 -4.70 8.68
C LEU A 26 -5.89 -5.34 7.82
N VAL A 27 -7.16 -5.04 8.12
CA VAL A 27 -8.30 -5.55 7.34
C VAL A 27 -8.22 -5.09 5.89
N VAL A 28 -7.95 -3.81 5.64
CA VAL A 28 -7.79 -3.29 4.28
C VAL A 28 -6.56 -3.91 3.59
N GLY A 29 -5.46 -4.12 4.32
CA GLY A 29 -4.25 -4.79 3.84
C GLY A 29 -4.52 -6.23 3.39
N LYS A 30 -5.35 -6.99 4.12
CA LYS A 30 -5.80 -8.32 3.70
C LYS A 30 -6.63 -8.26 2.40
N ARG A 31 -7.52 -7.28 2.26
CA ARG A 31 -8.29 -7.08 1.01
C ARG A 31 -7.42 -6.69 -0.18
N MET A 32 -6.38 -5.88 0.05
CA MET A 32 -5.37 -5.56 -0.95
C MET A 32 -4.65 -6.85 -1.39
N ALA A 33 -4.23 -7.69 -0.45
CA ALA A 33 -3.56 -8.96 -0.74
C ALA A 33 -4.45 -9.91 -1.56
N GLU A 34 -5.71 -10.08 -1.18
CA GLU A 34 -6.70 -10.85 -1.94
C GLU A 34 -6.82 -10.35 -3.39
N TYR A 35 -6.98 -9.03 -3.57
CA TYR A 35 -7.11 -8.42 -4.90
C TYR A 35 -5.86 -8.65 -5.77
N GLU A 36 -4.67 -8.53 -5.19
CA GLU A 36 -3.39 -8.66 -5.89
C GLU A 36 -2.86 -10.10 -5.95
N ARG A 37 -3.70 -11.06 -5.53
CA ARG A 37 -3.43 -12.52 -5.52
C ARG A 37 -2.20 -12.88 -4.67
N ILE A 38 -2.04 -12.21 -3.54
CA ILE A 38 -1.06 -12.50 -2.51
C ILE A 38 -1.74 -13.42 -1.50
N THR A 39 -1.17 -14.60 -1.25
CA THR A 39 -1.72 -15.52 -0.25
C THR A 39 -1.49 -14.97 1.15
N GLU A 40 -2.37 -15.30 2.09
CA GLU A 40 -2.25 -14.88 3.49
C GLU A 40 -0.89 -15.32 4.09
N ASP A 41 -0.51 -16.59 3.92
CA ASP A 41 0.80 -17.11 4.33
C ASP A 41 1.97 -16.29 3.76
N SER A 42 1.88 -15.85 2.49
CA SER A 42 2.93 -15.05 1.88
C SER A 42 2.92 -13.63 2.41
N LEU A 43 1.75 -13.05 2.72
CA LEU A 43 1.69 -11.72 3.32
C LEU A 43 2.31 -11.74 4.72
N GLU A 44 1.85 -12.65 5.57
CA GLU A 44 2.29 -12.75 6.97
C GLU A 44 3.79 -13.00 7.10
N ARG A 45 4.32 -13.97 6.34
CA ARG A 45 5.76 -14.30 6.36
C ARG A 45 6.64 -13.11 5.96
N GLU A 46 6.26 -12.41 4.90
CA GLU A 46 7.04 -11.28 4.40
C GLU A 46 6.90 -10.09 5.36
N VAL A 47 5.71 -9.79 5.90
CA VAL A 47 5.51 -8.74 6.90
C VAL A 47 6.38 -8.99 8.14
N GLU A 48 6.39 -10.22 8.66
CA GLU A 48 7.20 -10.60 9.83
C GLU A 48 8.70 -10.39 9.58
N THR A 49 9.17 -10.65 8.35
CA THR A 49 10.56 -10.43 7.97
C THR A 49 10.86 -8.93 7.85
N LEU A 50 9.99 -8.19 7.17
CA LEU A 50 10.22 -6.81 6.76
C LEU A 50 10.05 -5.80 7.89
N ARG A 51 9.25 -6.11 8.93
CA ARG A 51 9.02 -5.20 10.08
C ARG A 51 10.29 -4.89 10.88
N THR A 52 11.34 -5.67 10.72
CA THR A 52 12.63 -5.49 11.40
C THR A 52 13.67 -4.75 10.56
N ILE A 53 13.34 -4.43 9.31
CA ILE A 53 14.25 -3.78 8.37
C ILE A 53 14.21 -2.27 8.56
N ASP A 54 15.38 -1.63 8.41
CA ASP A 54 15.48 -0.18 8.37
C ASP A 54 14.54 0.44 7.32
N HIS A 55 13.67 1.36 7.76
CA HIS A 55 12.67 2.00 6.90
C HIS A 55 13.28 2.78 5.74
N ALA A 56 14.46 3.39 5.92
CA ALA A 56 15.10 4.13 4.82
C ALA A 56 15.61 3.19 3.73
N LEU A 57 16.14 2.03 4.09
CA LEU A 57 16.49 0.96 3.15
C LEU A 57 15.24 0.41 2.47
N LEU A 58 14.20 0.09 3.24
CA LEU A 58 12.95 -0.45 2.72
C LEU A 58 12.29 0.50 1.71
N TYR A 59 12.31 1.82 1.98
CA TYR A 59 11.84 2.84 1.05
C TYR A 59 12.62 2.85 -0.28
N LYS A 60 13.95 2.72 -0.23
CA LYS A 60 14.78 2.65 -1.45
C LYS A 60 14.41 1.43 -2.30
N GLU A 61 14.20 0.29 -1.66
CA GLU A 61 13.80 -0.94 -2.36
C GLU A 61 12.41 -0.83 -2.97
N VAL A 62 11.45 -0.22 -2.25
CA VAL A 62 10.13 0.10 -2.77
C VAL A 62 10.23 1.00 -4.01
N LEU A 63 11.01 2.07 -3.94
CA LEU A 63 11.15 2.99 -5.06
C LEU A 63 11.78 2.30 -6.28
N GLN A 64 12.79 1.47 -6.07
CA GLN A 64 13.39 0.67 -7.13
C GLN A 64 12.37 -0.32 -7.73
N GLY A 65 11.52 -0.92 -6.89
CA GLY A 65 10.44 -1.80 -7.30
C GLY A 65 9.44 -1.09 -8.18
N MET A 66 8.92 0.04 -7.70
CA MET A 66 7.92 0.85 -8.39
C MET A 66 8.40 1.33 -9.75
N LYS A 67 9.66 1.77 -9.87
CA LYS A 67 10.23 2.24 -11.15
C LYS A 67 10.31 1.15 -12.23
N GLN A 68 10.20 -0.13 -11.87
CA GLN A 68 10.18 -1.25 -12.81
C GLN A 68 8.76 -1.67 -13.22
N LEU A 69 7.72 -1.07 -12.64
CA LEU A 69 6.33 -1.40 -12.92
C LEU A 69 5.75 -0.46 -13.97
N ASP A 70 4.75 -0.93 -14.71
CA ASP A 70 3.95 -0.07 -15.58
C ASP A 70 3.20 0.99 -14.76
N ILE A 71 3.01 2.17 -15.35
CA ILE A 71 2.36 3.31 -14.69
C ILE A 71 1.00 2.95 -14.08
N ASN A 72 0.21 2.12 -14.76
CA ASN A 72 -1.09 1.66 -14.27
C ASN A 72 -1.00 0.83 -12.98
N ILE A 73 0.09 0.07 -12.82
CA ILE A 73 0.35 -0.70 -11.59
C ILE A 73 0.87 0.24 -10.50
N GLN A 74 1.76 1.18 -10.84
CA GLN A 74 2.25 2.18 -9.89
C GLN A 74 1.10 2.99 -9.29
N VAL A 75 0.21 3.53 -10.13
CA VAL A 75 -1.00 4.25 -9.71
C VAL A 75 -1.87 3.39 -8.79
N ARG A 76 -2.07 2.12 -9.12
CA ARG A 76 -2.87 1.20 -8.31
C ARG A 76 -2.25 0.93 -6.94
N PHE A 77 -0.94 0.75 -6.87
CA PHE A 77 -0.25 0.52 -5.60
C PHE A 77 -0.29 1.76 -4.70
N VAL A 78 -0.08 2.96 -5.26
CA VAL A 78 -0.22 4.21 -4.48
C VAL A 78 -1.68 4.43 -4.05
N ALA A 79 -2.65 4.08 -4.89
CA ALA A 79 -4.05 4.12 -4.52
C ALA A 79 -4.38 3.18 -3.35
N TRP A 80 -3.79 1.98 -3.30
CA TRP A 80 -3.92 1.09 -2.14
C TRP A 80 -3.39 1.73 -0.86
N LEU A 81 -2.19 2.30 -0.89
CA LEU A 81 -1.61 2.97 0.29
C LEU A 81 -2.53 4.08 0.80
N SER A 82 -3.08 4.88 -0.11
CA SER A 82 -3.99 5.96 0.26
C SER A 82 -5.30 5.47 0.89
N ILE A 83 -5.75 4.26 0.56
CA ILE A 83 -6.96 3.65 1.16
C ILE A 83 -6.62 3.08 2.54
N ILE A 84 -5.48 2.40 2.67
CA ILE A 84 -5.02 1.80 3.92
C ILE A 84 -4.80 2.91 4.96
N ALA A 85 -4.01 3.93 4.61
CA ALA A 85 -3.71 5.09 5.46
C ALA A 85 -4.93 5.95 5.82
N ASN A 86 -6.11 5.64 5.30
CA ASN A 86 -7.35 6.36 5.61
C ASN A 86 -8.44 5.36 6.03
N ALA A 87 -8.06 4.16 6.47
CA ALA A 87 -8.99 3.10 6.85
C ALA A 87 -9.74 3.43 8.15
N ASP A 88 -9.07 4.10 9.07
CA ASP A 88 -9.60 4.55 10.36
C ASP A 88 -10.56 5.76 10.24
N GLY A 89 -10.40 6.54 9.17
CA GLY A 89 -11.14 7.75 8.85
C GLY A 89 -10.29 9.02 8.83
N PHE A 90 -9.02 8.95 9.21
CA PHE A 90 -8.09 10.08 9.29
C PHE A 90 -6.66 9.64 8.98
N MET A 91 -6.07 10.19 7.91
CA MET A 91 -4.68 9.92 7.56
C MET A 91 -3.72 10.77 8.39
N ASP A 92 -2.74 10.14 9.04
CA ASP A 92 -1.71 10.84 9.79
C ASP A 92 -0.79 11.67 8.88
N GLU A 93 -0.18 12.73 9.42
CA GLU A 93 0.74 13.60 8.68
C GLU A 93 1.91 12.81 8.05
N ARG A 94 2.47 11.82 8.77
CA ARG A 94 3.62 11.04 8.30
C ARG A 94 3.27 10.16 7.11
N GLU A 95 2.10 9.54 7.16
CA GLU A 95 1.56 8.73 6.06
C GLU A 95 1.30 9.60 4.83
N TRP A 96 0.72 10.78 5.06
CA TRP A 96 0.51 11.78 4.00
C TRP A 96 1.82 12.18 3.33
N GLN A 97 2.84 12.48 4.14
CA GLN A 97 4.17 12.85 3.64
C GLN A 97 4.82 11.69 2.87
N LEU A 98 4.71 10.45 3.36
CA LEU A 98 5.21 9.25 2.69
C LEU A 98 4.57 9.07 1.31
N ILE A 99 3.23 9.10 1.26
CA ILE A 99 2.46 8.92 0.02
C ILE A 99 2.76 10.07 -0.94
N TYR A 100 2.74 11.32 -0.46
CA TYR A 100 3.02 12.50 -1.27
C TYR A 100 4.43 12.45 -1.89
N ARG A 101 5.45 12.12 -1.09
CA ARG A 101 6.81 11.96 -1.59
C ARG A 101 6.86 10.91 -2.69
N LEU A 102 6.26 9.74 -2.47
CA LEU A 102 6.30 8.63 -3.40
C LEU A 102 5.68 9.00 -4.75
N TYR A 103 4.44 9.50 -4.75
CA TYR A 103 3.72 9.75 -6.00
C TYR A 103 4.15 11.06 -6.68
N SER A 104 4.39 12.13 -5.91
CA SER A 104 4.64 13.46 -6.50
C SER A 104 6.11 13.70 -6.79
N LYS A 105 7.02 13.31 -5.88
CA LYS A 105 8.44 13.63 -5.99
C LYS A 105 9.23 12.52 -6.69
N ASP A 106 8.92 11.27 -6.38
CA ASP A 106 9.78 10.16 -6.79
C ASP A 106 9.27 9.45 -8.06
N LEU A 107 7.94 9.36 -8.25
CA LEU A 107 7.32 8.67 -9.39
C LEU A 107 6.59 9.59 -10.39
N HIS A 108 6.30 10.84 -10.00
CA HIS A 108 5.60 11.84 -10.83
C HIS A 108 4.24 11.34 -11.38
N LEU A 109 3.48 10.63 -10.56
CA LEU A 109 2.18 10.08 -10.91
C LEU A 109 1.10 11.17 -10.85
N PRO A 110 0.14 11.19 -11.80
CA PRO A 110 -1.00 12.11 -11.72
C PRO A 110 -1.91 11.79 -10.53
N LEU A 111 -2.16 12.79 -9.67
CA LEU A 111 -3.09 12.65 -8.53
C LEU A 111 -4.50 12.23 -8.98
N ALA A 112 -4.97 12.75 -10.12
CA ALA A 112 -6.28 12.42 -10.67
C ALA A 112 -6.44 10.91 -10.94
N ASP A 113 -5.41 10.27 -11.49
CA ASP A 113 -5.43 8.82 -11.78
C ASP A 113 -5.44 8.00 -10.49
N ILE A 114 -4.68 8.44 -9.49
CA ILE A 114 -4.67 7.83 -8.16
C ILE A 114 -6.06 7.93 -7.53
N MET A 115 -6.70 9.10 -7.54
CA MET A 115 -8.04 9.30 -6.99
C MET A 115 -9.10 8.45 -7.72
N LEU A 116 -9.02 8.38 -9.05
CA LEU A 116 -9.91 7.54 -9.85
C LEU A 116 -9.75 6.07 -9.47
N LYS A 117 -8.51 5.59 -9.37
CA LYS A 117 -8.23 4.21 -8.99
C LYS A 117 -8.65 3.90 -7.54
N GLN A 118 -8.48 4.85 -6.61
CA GLN A 118 -8.98 4.70 -5.24
C GLN A 118 -10.50 4.47 -5.22
N LYS A 119 -11.26 5.20 -6.04
CA LYS A 119 -12.72 5.04 -6.11
C LYS A 119 -13.11 3.64 -6.59
N GLU A 120 -12.43 3.11 -7.60
CA GLU A 120 -12.61 1.75 -8.10
C GLU A 120 -12.30 0.69 -7.03
N LEU A 121 -11.14 0.80 -6.38
CA LEU A 121 -10.73 -0.14 -5.33
C LEU A 121 -11.68 -0.09 -4.11
N LYS A 122 -12.14 1.09 -3.70
CA LYS A 122 -13.14 1.24 -2.63
C LYS A 122 -14.48 0.57 -2.98
N GLN A 123 -14.86 0.52 -4.25
CA GLN A 123 -16.05 -0.24 -4.68
C GLN A 123 -15.84 -1.74 -4.52
N TYR A 124 -14.66 -2.26 -4.89
CA TYR A 124 -14.31 -3.66 -4.66
C TYR A 124 -14.43 -4.04 -3.17
N ILE A 125 -13.82 -3.25 -2.27
CA ILE A 125 -13.88 -3.51 -0.82
C ILE A 125 -15.33 -3.55 -0.31
N LYS A 126 -16.18 -2.62 -0.74
CA LYS A 126 -17.59 -2.57 -0.34
C LYS A 126 -18.41 -3.77 -0.83
N VAL A 127 -18.11 -4.29 -2.03
CA VAL A 127 -18.79 -5.47 -2.56
C VAL A 127 -18.39 -6.72 -1.77
N SER A 128 -17.10 -6.87 -1.45
CA SER A 128 -16.60 -7.99 -0.66
C SER A 128 -17.19 -8.04 0.77
N GLN A 129 -17.57 -6.89 1.34
CA GLN A 129 -18.25 -6.82 2.64
C GLN A 129 -19.72 -7.29 2.61
N LYS A 130 -20.36 -7.33 1.44
CA LYS A 130 -21.76 -7.78 1.30
C LYS A 130 -21.89 -9.27 0.96
N ALA A 131 -20.79 -9.92 0.59
CA ALA A 131 -20.74 -11.31 0.16
C ALA A 131 -20.21 -12.27 1.25
N ALA A 132 -19.80 -11.73 2.40
CA ALA A 132 -19.41 -12.46 3.61
C ALA A 132 -20.50 -12.31 4.69
#